data_AF-A0A3P6CDT6-F1
#
_entry.id   AF-A0A3P6CDT6-F1
#
_cell.length_a   1.000
_cell.length_b   1.000
_cell.length_c   1.000
_cell.angle_alpha   90.00
_cell.angle_beta   90.00
_cell.angle_gamma   90.00
#
_symmetry.space_group_name_H-M   'P 1'
#
loop_
_entity.id
_entity.type
_entity.pdbx_description
1 polymer ?
#
loop_
_entity_poly.entity_id
_entity_poly.type
_entity_poly.pdbx_seq_one_letter_code
_entity_poly.pdbx_strand_id
1 'polypeptide(L)'
;VVGDAALQRRTGVWWDLNTCPVPDGFDRRRVRGCIESAVHKQMGHRSKVVIYAMGNLEYISSDLLEEIAYSGIVLVHAPCGGNDFRKLLGEWSQLNPSSPAYTVMLISCNYTMVDPYLFRPTRFTAFCVYPKDSRPVTLDQQPVAQKVFVGEFVWETLLNDNITCEMMTVNEDEPLCICDICDDTFEICAEFITHLKSEEHIKELSDIVPRDSWYGKPMHFCHVCNYPGYDDYNMLLHNQSEDHHRKKNLAEKMAQEEDCESRKRNPQVDLFYERNKKQSL
;
A
#
# COMPACT_ATOMS: atom_id res chain seq x y z
N VAL A 1 29.04 -9.79 32.42
CA VAL A 1 29.04 -9.81 30.95
C VAL A 1 27.59 -9.85 30.49
N VAL A 2 26.99 -8.66 30.38
CA VAL A 2 25.61 -8.44 29.93
C VAL A 2 25.76 -8.00 28.48
N GLY A 3 25.94 -8.95 27.56
CA GLY A 3 26.47 -8.65 26.22
C GLY A 3 25.77 -9.33 25.05
N ASP A 4 25.12 -10.48 25.24
CA ASP A 4 24.60 -11.26 24.10
C ASP A 4 23.07 -11.38 24.01
N ALA A 5 22.34 -11.21 25.10
CA ALA A 5 20.87 -11.37 25.06
C ALA A 5 20.14 -10.21 24.36
N ALA A 6 20.76 -9.02 24.29
CA ALA A 6 20.18 -7.84 23.65
C ALA A 6 20.20 -7.91 22.11
N LEU A 7 20.97 -8.83 21.52
CA LEU A 7 21.10 -9.04 20.07
C LEU A 7 19.96 -9.88 19.45
N GLN A 8 18.99 -10.39 20.23
CA GLN A 8 18.01 -11.39 19.75
C GLN A 8 16.53 -10.97 19.75
N ARG A 9 16.18 -9.73 20.12
CA ARG A 9 14.77 -9.27 20.09
C ARG A 9 14.51 -8.34 18.91
N ARG A 10 13.80 -8.86 17.90
CA ARG A 10 13.32 -8.12 16.74
C ARG A 10 11.81 -7.92 16.83
N THR A 11 11.35 -6.71 16.57
CA THR A 11 9.93 -6.36 16.46
C THR A 11 9.66 -5.89 15.04
N GLY A 12 8.74 -6.56 14.35
CA GLY A 12 8.27 -6.15 13.03
C GLY A 12 7.14 -5.15 13.15
N VAL A 13 7.20 -4.10 12.33
CA VAL A 13 6.13 -3.12 12.14
C VAL A 13 5.73 -3.11 10.67
N TRP A 14 4.45 -3.28 10.39
CA TRP A 14 3.88 -3.14 9.05
C TRP A 14 3.00 -1.92 9.02
N TRP A 15 3.35 -0.97 8.17
CA TRP A 15 2.70 0.32 8.05
C TRP A 15 2.11 0.47 6.67
N ASP A 16 0.78 0.42 6.59
CA ASP A 16 0.03 0.62 5.36
C ASP A 16 -0.07 2.12 5.02
N LEU A 17 0.68 2.53 4.00
CA LEU A 17 0.73 3.93 3.55
C LEU A 17 -0.57 4.39 2.90
N ASN A 18 -1.38 3.48 2.36
CA ASN A 18 -2.61 3.84 1.68
C ASN A 18 -3.74 4.17 2.68
N THR A 19 -3.79 3.46 3.81
CA THR A 19 -4.82 3.70 4.83
C THR A 19 -4.35 4.54 6.01
N CYS A 20 -3.04 4.58 6.30
CA CYS A 20 -2.45 5.41 7.35
C CYS A 20 -1.35 6.31 6.78
N PRO A 21 -1.67 7.26 5.88
CA PRO A 21 -0.67 8.15 5.30
C PRO A 21 0.01 9.01 6.38
N VAL A 22 1.16 9.58 6.04
CA VAL A 22 1.80 10.60 6.90
C VAL A 22 0.84 11.79 7.00
N PRO A 23 0.45 12.25 8.21
CA PRO A 23 -0.47 13.36 8.35
C PRO A 23 0.07 14.66 7.74
N ASP A 24 -0.83 15.50 7.23
CA ASP A 24 -0.47 16.77 6.62
C ASP A 24 0.33 17.65 7.59
N GLY A 25 1.43 18.22 7.08
CA GLY A 25 2.33 19.07 7.87
C GLY A 25 3.21 18.31 8.88
N PHE A 26 3.12 16.99 8.98
CA PHE A 26 4.02 16.19 9.80
C PHE A 26 5.37 16.00 9.10
N ASP A 27 6.47 16.17 9.84
CA ASP A 27 7.81 15.92 9.33
C ASP A 27 8.03 14.42 9.11
N ARG A 28 8.03 14.01 7.83
CA ARG A 28 8.16 12.62 7.36
C ARG A 28 9.40 11.93 7.92
N ARG A 29 10.50 12.68 8.15
CA ARG A 29 11.75 12.14 8.68
C ARG A 29 11.61 11.67 10.14
N ARG A 30 10.61 12.16 10.87
CA ARG A 30 10.39 11.81 12.28
C ARG A 30 9.50 10.59 12.47
N VAL A 31 8.82 10.13 11.42
CA VAL A 31 7.88 9.01 11.50
C VAL A 31 8.55 7.77 12.09
N ARG A 32 9.74 7.40 11.60
CA ARG A 32 10.52 6.26 12.12
C ARG A 32 10.74 6.36 13.63
N GLY A 33 11.31 7.47 14.10
CA GLY A 33 11.60 7.66 15.53
C GLY A 33 10.35 7.64 16.40
N CYS A 34 9.23 8.14 15.88
CA CYS A 34 7.94 8.08 16.58
C CYS A 34 7.42 6.64 16.72
N ILE A 35 7.47 5.85 15.64
CA ILE A 35 7.09 4.44 15.64
C ILE A 35 7.99 3.65 16.59
N GLU A 36 9.31 3.80 16.50
CA GLU A 36 10.26 3.09 17.36
C GLU A 36 10.03 3.40 18.84
N SER A 37 9.82 4.68 19.18
CA SER A 37 9.51 5.10 20.54
C SER A 37 8.20 4.50 21.04
N ALA A 38 7.15 4.51 20.21
CA ALA A 38 5.89 3.88 20.54
C ALA A 38 6.07 2.37 20.79
N VAL A 39 6.79 1.67 19.92
CA VAL A 39 7.10 0.24 20.09
C VAL A 39 7.85 0.00 21.40
N HIS A 40 8.93 0.75 21.70
CA HIS A 40 9.69 0.56 22.94
C HIS A 40 8.86 0.84 24.19
N LYS A 41 7.99 1.86 24.17
CA LYS A 41 7.05 2.15 25.26
C LYS A 41 6.09 0.99 25.47
N GLN A 42 5.53 0.43 24.41
CA GLN A 42 4.57 -0.68 24.52
C GLN A 42 5.21 -2.01 24.92
N MET A 43 6.41 -2.30 24.43
CA MET A 43 7.13 -3.52 24.80
C MET A 43 7.75 -3.42 26.22
N GLY A 44 7.83 -2.22 26.80
CA GLY A 44 8.49 -1.99 28.09
C GLY A 44 10.00 -2.21 28.08
N HIS A 45 10.59 -2.42 26.90
CA HIS A 45 12.02 -2.60 26.70
C HIS A 45 12.43 -2.17 25.29
N ARG A 46 13.73 -1.90 25.09
CA ARG A 46 14.27 -1.67 23.75
C ARG A 46 14.35 -2.99 22.97
N SER A 47 14.05 -2.94 21.69
CA SER A 47 14.21 -4.02 20.71
C SER A 47 14.72 -3.44 19.39
N LYS A 48 15.29 -4.30 18.53
CA LYS A 48 15.57 -3.95 17.14
C LYS A 48 14.23 -3.86 16.41
N VAL A 49 13.85 -2.66 15.97
CA VAL A 49 12.59 -2.44 15.26
C VAL A 49 12.87 -2.45 13.77
N VAL A 50 12.15 -3.27 13.03
CA VAL A 50 12.18 -3.29 11.57
C VAL A 50 10.81 -2.81 11.08
N ILE A 51 10.80 -1.77 10.26
CA ILE A 51 9.59 -1.11 9.81
C ILE A 51 9.48 -1.29 8.30
N TYR A 52 8.38 -1.90 7.87
CA TYR A 52 7.98 -2.06 6.49
C TYR A 52 6.83 -1.10 6.20
N ALA A 53 7.07 -0.06 5.40
CA ALA A 53 6.03 0.79 4.85
C ALA A 53 5.53 0.15 3.55
N MET A 54 4.28 -0.32 3.57
CA MET A 54 3.72 -1.16 2.53
C MET A 54 2.43 -0.60 1.91
N GLY A 55 2.08 -1.13 0.74
CA GLY A 55 0.81 -0.85 0.07
C GLY A 55 0.92 -0.80 -1.46
N ASN A 56 -0.08 -0.24 -2.13
CA ASN A 56 0.04 0.19 -3.51
C ASN A 56 0.83 1.51 -3.57
N LEU A 57 2.12 1.38 -3.91
CA LEU A 57 3.08 2.48 -3.93
C LEU A 57 3.18 3.17 -5.30
N GLU A 58 2.50 2.65 -6.34
CA GLU A 58 2.49 3.23 -7.69
C GLU A 58 1.95 4.67 -7.71
N TYR A 59 1.05 4.97 -6.76
CA TYR A 59 0.33 6.24 -6.67
C TYR A 59 0.79 7.12 -5.50
N ILE A 60 1.87 6.74 -4.82
CA ILE A 60 2.49 7.56 -3.77
C ILE A 60 3.59 8.42 -4.40
N SER A 61 3.68 9.69 -4.01
CA SER A 61 4.66 10.61 -4.60
C SER A 61 6.09 10.12 -4.40
N SER A 62 6.92 10.21 -5.44
CA SER A 62 8.34 9.82 -5.41
C SER A 62 9.10 10.46 -4.25
N ASP A 63 8.94 11.77 -4.02
CA ASP A 63 9.59 12.49 -2.92
C ASP A 63 9.27 11.89 -1.54
N LEU A 64 8.00 11.48 -1.33
CA LEU A 64 7.59 10.86 -0.07
C LEU A 64 8.21 9.47 0.09
N LEU A 65 8.22 8.65 -0.97
CA LEU A 65 8.84 7.33 -0.94
C LEU A 65 10.34 7.45 -0.64
N GLU A 66 11.05 8.34 -1.33
CA GLU A 66 12.48 8.59 -1.11
C GLU A 66 12.77 9.06 0.32
N GLU A 67 11.97 9.97 0.89
CA GLU A 67 12.14 10.42 2.27
C GLU A 67 11.89 9.33 3.31
N ILE A 68 10.89 8.47 3.08
CA ILE A 68 10.62 7.30 3.93
C ILE A 68 11.79 6.32 3.85
N ALA A 69 12.22 5.96 2.63
CA ALA A 69 13.36 5.07 2.40
C ALA A 69 14.64 5.62 3.05
N TYR A 70 14.94 6.91 2.87
CA TYR A 70 16.11 7.58 3.46
C TYR A 70 16.09 7.56 4.99
N SER A 71 14.90 7.53 5.61
CA SER A 71 14.80 7.38 7.06
C SER A 71 15.20 5.98 7.55
N GLY A 72 15.40 5.00 6.66
CA GLY A 72 15.69 3.62 7.02
C GLY A 72 14.43 2.80 7.33
N ILE A 73 13.31 3.16 6.69
CA ILE A 73 12.08 2.37 6.64
C ILE A 73 12.09 1.64 5.29
N VAL A 74 11.83 0.33 5.30
CA VAL A 74 11.80 -0.49 4.09
C VAL A 74 10.50 -0.24 3.34
N LEU A 75 10.58 0.13 2.06
CA LEU A 75 9.39 0.25 1.21
C LEU A 75 9.01 -1.12 0.66
N VAL A 76 7.72 -1.47 0.71
CA VAL A 76 7.21 -2.75 0.18
C VAL A 76 6.00 -2.50 -0.70
N HIS A 77 6.15 -2.65 -2.02
CA HIS A 77 5.00 -2.64 -2.91
C HIS A 77 4.23 -3.95 -2.78
N ALA A 78 3.06 -3.86 -2.16
CA ALA A 78 2.17 -4.96 -1.79
C ALA A 78 0.70 -4.51 -1.93
N PRO A 79 0.17 -4.42 -3.16
CA PRO A 79 -1.16 -3.90 -3.44
C PRO A 79 -2.32 -4.86 -3.09
N CYS A 80 -2.06 -6.13 -2.75
CA CYS A 80 -3.08 -7.16 -2.54
C CYS A 80 -3.52 -7.32 -1.07
N GLY A 81 -3.27 -6.32 -0.24
CA GLY A 81 -3.81 -6.19 1.12
C GLY A 81 -3.45 -7.37 2.03
N GLY A 82 -4.47 -8.00 2.63
CA GLY A 82 -4.29 -9.12 3.56
C GLY A 82 -3.55 -10.33 2.97
N ASN A 83 -3.56 -10.52 1.65
CA ASN A 83 -2.84 -11.63 1.01
C ASN A 83 -1.33 -11.43 1.06
N ASP A 84 -0.85 -10.25 0.70
CA ASP A 84 0.57 -9.89 0.77
C ASP A 84 1.01 -9.84 2.24
N PHE A 85 0.20 -9.22 3.10
CA PHE A 85 0.49 -9.15 4.52
C PHE A 85 0.65 -10.55 5.16
N ARG A 86 -0.17 -11.52 4.76
CA ARG A 86 -0.02 -12.93 5.20
C ARG A 86 1.29 -13.56 4.74
N LYS A 87 1.72 -13.29 3.50
CA LYS A 87 3.02 -13.75 2.97
C LYS A 87 4.15 -13.16 3.81
N LEU A 88 4.17 -11.84 3.97
CA LEU A 88 5.16 -11.10 4.75
C LEU A 88 5.23 -11.55 6.22
N LEU A 89 4.08 -11.75 6.87
CA LEU A 89 4.02 -12.29 8.24
C LEU A 89 4.60 -13.71 8.32
N GLY A 90 4.31 -14.55 7.31
CA GLY A 90 4.81 -15.91 7.21
C GLY A 90 6.33 -15.97 7.06
N GLU A 91 6.90 -15.13 6.20
CA GLU A 91 8.34 -14.98 6.01
C GLU A 91 9.02 -14.44 7.27
N TRP A 92 8.44 -13.41 7.88
CA TRP A 92 8.92 -12.87 9.15
C TRP A 92 8.97 -13.94 10.24
N SER A 93 7.93 -14.79 10.35
CA SER A 93 7.91 -15.90 11.30
C SER A 93 9.00 -16.93 11.06
N GLN A 94 9.38 -17.17 9.80
CA GLN A 94 10.43 -18.14 9.43
C GLN A 94 11.83 -17.61 9.69
N LEU A 95 12.05 -16.31 9.42
CA LEU A 95 13.33 -15.65 9.65
C LEU A 95 13.59 -15.34 11.13
N ASN A 96 12.53 -15.28 11.94
CA ASN A 96 12.59 -14.94 13.35
C ASN A 96 12.01 -16.04 14.27
N PRO A 97 12.44 -17.32 14.14
CA PRO A 97 11.80 -18.46 14.81
C PRO A 97 11.99 -18.44 16.33
N SER A 98 13.03 -17.75 16.80
CA SER A 98 13.40 -17.62 18.22
C SER A 98 13.12 -16.23 18.78
N SER A 99 12.40 -15.35 18.06
CA SER A 99 12.12 -14.00 18.57
C SER A 99 11.33 -14.09 19.87
N PRO A 100 11.84 -13.53 20.99
CA PRO A 100 11.11 -13.50 22.26
C PRO A 100 9.83 -12.65 22.20
N ALA A 101 9.70 -11.79 21.18
CA ALA A 101 8.53 -10.97 20.96
C ALA A 101 7.66 -11.63 19.89
N TYR A 102 6.71 -12.45 20.33
CA TYR A 102 5.56 -12.81 19.51
C TYR A 102 4.64 -11.61 19.27
N THR A 103 5.13 -10.37 19.31
CA THR A 103 4.29 -9.18 19.20
C THR A 103 4.81 -8.30 18.08
N VAL A 104 3.91 -8.01 17.14
CA VAL A 104 4.14 -7.10 16.02
C VAL A 104 3.31 -5.83 16.19
N MET A 105 3.57 -4.82 15.37
CA MET A 105 2.70 -3.66 15.25
C MET A 105 2.17 -3.58 13.82
N LEU A 106 0.85 -3.46 13.68
CA LEU A 106 0.17 -3.25 12.41
C LEU A 106 -0.44 -1.84 12.44
N ILE A 107 -0.01 -0.99 11.51
CA ILE A 107 -0.51 0.36 11.31
C ILE A 107 -1.33 0.36 10.02
N SER A 108 -2.63 0.09 10.11
CA SER A 108 -3.54 -0.03 8.96
C SER A 108 -4.99 0.03 9.41
N CYS A 109 -5.87 0.54 8.55
CA CYS A 109 -7.31 0.31 8.67
C CYS A 109 -7.90 -0.53 7.51
N ASN A 110 -7.04 -1.20 6.73
CA ASN A 110 -7.47 -2.13 5.70
C ASN A 110 -8.08 -3.37 6.35
N TYR A 111 -9.39 -3.56 6.18
CA TYR A 111 -10.15 -4.64 6.81
C TYR A 111 -9.62 -6.05 6.49
N THR A 112 -8.96 -6.22 5.34
CA THR A 112 -8.34 -7.50 4.97
C THR A 112 -7.06 -7.76 5.75
N MET A 113 -6.28 -6.72 6.08
CA MET A 113 -5.02 -6.83 6.84
C MET A 113 -5.26 -6.93 8.35
N VAL A 114 -6.28 -6.24 8.85
CA VAL A 114 -6.68 -6.32 10.27
C VAL A 114 -7.56 -7.54 10.58
N ASP A 115 -7.65 -8.49 9.65
CA ASP A 115 -8.33 -9.75 9.88
C ASP A 115 -7.50 -10.62 10.86
N PRO A 116 -8.01 -10.91 12.08
CA PRO A 116 -7.28 -11.70 13.06
C PRO A 116 -6.99 -13.14 12.60
N TYR A 117 -7.65 -13.64 11.56
CA TYR A 117 -7.36 -14.95 10.97
C TYR A 117 -5.98 -15.00 10.30
N LEU A 118 -5.46 -13.88 9.79
CA LEU A 118 -4.12 -13.82 9.18
C LEU A 118 -3.02 -14.12 10.19
N PHE A 119 -3.27 -13.85 11.47
CA PHE A 119 -2.32 -14.08 12.54
C PHE A 119 -2.34 -15.53 13.04
N ARG A 120 -3.39 -16.32 12.80
CA ARG A 120 -3.50 -17.71 13.32
C ARG A 120 -2.37 -18.66 12.93
N PRO A 121 -1.84 -18.64 11.69
CA PRO A 121 -0.71 -19.49 11.32
C PRO A 121 0.56 -19.12 12.10
N THR A 122 0.60 -17.88 12.56
CA THR A 122 1.69 -17.33 13.37
C THR A 122 1.32 -17.41 14.85
N ARG A 123 2.29 -17.39 15.75
CA ARG A 123 1.99 -17.24 17.18
C ARG A 123 1.90 -15.76 17.60
N PHE A 124 1.79 -14.85 16.62
CA PHE A 124 1.88 -13.43 16.87
C PHE A 124 0.61 -12.85 17.50
N THR A 125 0.80 -12.01 18.51
CA THR A 125 -0.11 -10.95 18.90
C THR A 125 0.30 -9.65 18.21
N ALA A 126 -0.57 -8.66 18.20
CA ALA A 126 -0.33 -7.39 17.53
C ALA A 126 -0.82 -6.21 18.36
N PHE A 127 -0.12 -5.10 18.25
CA PHE A 127 -0.71 -3.78 18.48
C PHE A 127 -1.32 -3.28 17.17
N CYS A 128 -2.56 -2.81 17.21
CA CYS A 128 -3.21 -2.21 16.06
C CYS A 128 -3.15 -0.69 16.16
N VAL A 129 -2.76 -0.03 15.08
CA VAL A 129 -2.74 1.42 14.98
C VAL A 129 -3.56 1.80 13.75
N TYR A 130 -4.47 2.76 13.90
CA TYR A 130 -5.38 3.18 12.84
C TYR A 130 -5.66 4.69 12.90
N PRO A 131 -6.12 5.33 11.82
CA PRO A 131 -6.47 6.74 11.83
C PRO A 131 -7.65 7.02 12.75
N LYS A 132 -7.67 8.20 13.39
CA LYS A 132 -8.65 8.59 14.41
C LYS A 132 -10.12 8.28 14.05
N ASP A 133 -10.51 8.52 12.80
CA ASP A 133 -11.89 8.39 12.34
C ASP A 133 -12.17 7.09 11.57
N SER A 134 -11.20 6.16 11.57
CA SER A 134 -11.22 4.93 10.76
C SER A 134 -10.92 3.67 11.58
N ARG A 135 -11.38 3.62 12.83
CA ARG A 135 -11.24 2.43 13.68
C ARG A 135 -11.87 1.20 12.99
N PRO A 136 -11.11 0.12 12.75
CA PRO A 136 -11.66 -1.05 12.06
C PRO A 136 -12.74 -1.78 12.86
N VAL A 137 -13.89 -2.00 12.22
CA VAL A 137 -15.04 -2.68 12.83
C VAL A 137 -14.73 -4.15 13.20
N THR A 138 -13.79 -4.78 12.50
CA THR A 138 -13.35 -6.17 12.76
C THR A 138 -12.78 -6.36 14.16
N LEU A 139 -12.29 -5.29 14.80
CA LEU A 139 -11.78 -5.33 16.17
C LEU A 139 -12.89 -5.61 17.20
N ASP A 140 -14.13 -5.20 16.93
CA ASP A 140 -15.26 -5.40 17.84
C ASP A 140 -15.95 -6.76 17.67
N GLN A 141 -15.88 -7.32 16.46
CA GLN A 141 -16.82 -8.36 16.03
C GLN A 141 -16.38 -9.78 16.35
N GLN A 142 -15.19 -10.00 16.92
CA GLN A 142 -14.64 -11.35 17.04
C GLN A 142 -13.91 -11.60 18.36
N PRO A 143 -14.25 -12.67 19.11
CA PRO A 143 -13.46 -13.13 20.25
C PRO A 143 -12.02 -13.48 19.91
N VAL A 144 -11.73 -13.77 18.63
CA VAL A 144 -10.35 -13.99 18.15
C VAL A 144 -9.58 -12.68 18.02
N ALA A 145 -10.24 -11.56 17.66
CA ALA A 145 -9.61 -10.26 17.53
C ALA A 145 -9.02 -9.81 18.88
N GLN A 146 -9.77 -9.97 19.98
CA GLN A 146 -9.31 -9.64 21.33
C GLN A 146 -8.11 -10.48 21.83
N LYS A 147 -7.88 -11.66 21.24
CA LYS A 147 -6.72 -12.51 21.56
C LYS A 147 -5.48 -12.13 20.74
N VAL A 148 -5.69 -11.63 19.52
CA VAL A 148 -4.63 -11.25 18.60
C VAL A 148 -4.19 -9.81 18.90
N PHE A 149 -5.14 -8.87 18.93
CA PHE A 149 -4.88 -7.45 19.14
C PHE A 149 -4.89 -7.12 20.62
N VAL A 150 -3.69 -6.96 21.19
CA VAL A 150 -3.48 -6.77 22.63
C VAL A 150 -3.47 -5.30 23.05
N GLY A 151 -3.52 -4.39 22.08
CA GLY A 151 -3.66 -2.96 22.31
C GLY A 151 -3.94 -2.21 21.01
N GLU A 152 -4.56 -1.05 21.14
CA GLU A 152 -5.01 -0.21 20.04
C GLU A 152 -4.51 1.23 20.23
N PHE A 153 -4.13 1.89 19.13
CA PHE A 153 -3.66 3.28 19.14
C PHE A 153 -4.22 4.06 17.96
N VAL A 154 -4.40 5.37 18.16
CA VAL A 154 -4.70 6.31 17.09
C VAL A 154 -3.40 6.77 16.45
N TRP A 155 -3.30 6.69 15.12
CA TRP A 155 -2.09 6.99 14.35
C TRP A 155 -1.54 8.39 14.61
N GLU A 156 -2.40 9.40 14.51
CA GLU A 156 -2.01 10.80 14.68
C GLU A 156 -1.56 11.08 16.12
N THR A 157 -2.23 10.49 17.11
CA THR A 157 -1.84 10.58 18.52
C THR A 157 -0.49 9.90 18.76
N LEU A 158 -0.28 8.72 18.18
CA LEU A 158 0.98 7.98 18.27
C LEU A 158 2.14 8.81 17.73
N LEU A 159 1.98 9.48 16.60
CA LEU A 159 3.02 10.36 16.06
C LEU A 159 3.30 11.57 16.97
N ASN A 160 2.25 12.25 17.43
CA ASN A 160 2.39 13.47 18.24
C ASN A 160 2.99 13.19 19.63
N ASP A 161 2.58 12.12 20.30
CA ASP A 161 3.06 11.76 21.64
C ASP A 161 4.51 11.28 21.68
N ASN A 162 5.08 10.98 20.51
CA ASN A 162 6.43 10.42 20.36
C ASN A 162 7.38 11.34 19.58
N ILE A 163 6.95 12.58 19.32
CA ILE A 163 7.65 13.53 18.45
C ILE A 163 9.08 13.82 18.91
N THR A 164 9.33 13.95 20.22
CA THR A 164 10.62 14.37 20.78
C THR A 164 11.72 13.30 20.78
N CYS A 165 11.48 12.12 20.20
CA CYS A 165 12.45 11.03 20.23
C CYS A 165 13.51 11.16 19.13
N GLU A 166 14.77 10.96 19.51
CA GLU A 166 15.91 10.98 18.60
C GLU A 166 15.83 9.83 17.59
N MET A 167 16.35 10.06 16.37
CA MET A 167 16.49 9.01 15.37
C MET A 167 17.42 7.91 15.90
N MET A 168 16.93 6.67 15.91
CA MET A 168 17.77 5.52 16.20
C MET A 168 18.56 5.10 14.95
N THR A 169 19.60 4.29 15.15
CA THR A 169 20.45 3.77 14.09
C THR A 169 19.64 2.98 13.06
N VAL A 170 19.85 3.31 11.78
CA VAL A 170 19.31 2.57 10.64
C VAL A 170 19.93 1.18 10.61
N ASN A 171 19.13 0.20 10.20
CA ASN A 171 19.56 -1.18 10.09
C ASN A 171 20.11 -1.44 8.68
N GLU A 172 21.40 -1.70 8.54
CA GLU A 172 22.06 -1.88 7.23
C GLU A 172 21.80 -3.25 6.59
N ASP A 173 21.16 -4.19 7.31
CA ASP A 173 20.95 -5.57 6.84
C ASP A 173 19.67 -5.76 5.98
N GLU A 174 18.79 -4.76 5.91
CA GLU A 174 17.49 -4.88 5.20
C GLU A 174 17.57 -4.18 3.84
N PRO A 175 16.92 -4.71 2.79
CA PRO A 175 16.85 -4.02 1.50
C PRO A 175 16.13 -2.69 1.64
N LEU A 176 16.45 -1.73 0.78
CA LEU A 176 15.81 -0.41 0.82
C LEU A 176 14.34 -0.47 0.36
N CYS A 177 14.08 -1.17 -0.77
CA CYS A 177 12.75 -1.35 -1.33
C CYS A 177 12.53 -2.79 -1.80
N ILE A 178 11.28 -3.25 -1.75
CA ILE A 178 10.85 -4.59 -2.15
C ILE A 178 9.61 -4.44 -3.04
N CYS A 179 9.56 -5.17 -4.16
CA CYS A 179 8.33 -5.38 -4.93
C CYS A 179 7.83 -6.80 -4.69
N ASP A 180 6.74 -6.95 -3.93
CA ASP A 180 6.18 -8.27 -3.59
C ASP A 180 5.57 -8.97 -4.81
N ILE A 181 5.13 -8.17 -5.79
CA ILE A 181 4.53 -8.66 -7.04
C ILE A 181 5.59 -9.31 -7.94
N CYS A 182 6.75 -8.67 -8.07
CA CYS A 182 7.82 -9.14 -8.94
C CYS A 182 8.85 -10.03 -8.22
N ASP A 183 8.73 -10.17 -6.89
CA ASP A 183 9.73 -10.84 -6.03
C ASP A 183 11.14 -10.22 -6.13
N ASP A 184 11.18 -8.90 -6.33
CA ASP A 184 12.40 -8.13 -6.55
C ASP A 184 12.76 -7.25 -5.34
N THR A 185 14.06 -7.01 -5.15
CA THR A 185 14.60 -6.08 -4.14
C THR A 185 15.46 -5.02 -4.80
N PHE A 186 15.46 -3.82 -4.24
CA PHE A 186 16.15 -2.65 -4.78
C PHE A 186 16.94 -1.95 -3.68
N GLU A 187 18.21 -1.67 -3.97
CA GLU A 187 19.09 -0.87 -3.11
C GLU A 187 18.97 0.64 -3.39
N ILE A 188 18.35 1.01 -4.52
CA ILE A 188 18.19 2.40 -4.97
C ILE A 188 16.69 2.69 -5.15
N CYS A 189 16.15 3.60 -4.34
CA CYS A 189 14.72 3.94 -4.35
C CYS A 189 14.24 4.48 -5.71
N ALA A 190 15.08 5.24 -6.43
CA ALA A 190 14.74 5.74 -7.76
C ALA A 190 14.57 4.61 -8.80
N GLU A 191 15.35 3.54 -8.70
CA GLU A 191 15.22 2.35 -9.56
C GLU A 191 13.92 1.61 -9.25
N PHE A 192 13.58 1.46 -7.96
CA PHE A 192 12.30 0.91 -7.52
C PHE A 192 11.10 1.72 -8.06
N ILE A 193 11.12 3.04 -7.92
CA ILE A 193 10.05 3.93 -8.45
C ILE A 193 9.92 3.80 -9.97
N THR A 194 11.04 3.66 -10.68
CA THR A 194 11.04 3.44 -12.13
C THR A 194 10.45 2.07 -12.46
N HIS A 195 10.81 1.04 -11.70
CA HIS A 195 10.29 -0.33 -11.84
C HIS A 195 8.76 -0.38 -11.67
N LEU A 196 8.17 0.30 -10.69
CA LEU A 196 6.72 0.34 -10.48
C LEU A 196 5.93 0.89 -11.69
N LYS A 197 6.60 1.61 -12.60
CA LYS A 197 6.00 2.18 -13.82
C LYS A 197 6.34 1.39 -15.08
N SER A 198 7.05 0.28 -14.94
CA SER A 198 7.51 -0.54 -16.07
C SER A 198 6.40 -1.44 -16.62
N GLU A 199 6.48 -1.76 -17.90
CA GLU A 199 5.55 -2.71 -18.54
C GLU A 199 5.76 -4.13 -17.98
N GLU A 200 6.98 -4.45 -17.57
CA GLU A 200 7.34 -5.70 -16.89
C GLU A 200 6.54 -5.85 -15.58
N HIS A 201 6.53 -4.82 -14.72
CA HIS A 201 5.74 -4.82 -13.48
C HIS A 201 4.25 -4.97 -13.76
N ILE A 202 3.71 -4.25 -14.75
CA ILE A 202 2.29 -4.35 -15.14
C ILE A 202 1.95 -5.77 -15.61
N LYS A 203 2.87 -6.45 -16.29
CA LYS A 203 2.69 -7.82 -16.75
C LYS A 203 2.64 -8.81 -15.57
N GLU A 204 3.56 -8.70 -14.61
CA GLU A 204 3.53 -9.55 -13.40
C GLU A 204 2.24 -9.28 -12.59
N LEU A 205 1.84 -8.01 -12.44
CA LEU A 205 0.57 -7.64 -11.82
C LEU A 205 -0.62 -8.29 -12.53
N SER A 206 -0.65 -8.27 -13.87
CA SER A 206 -1.70 -8.90 -14.68
C SER A 206 -1.85 -10.40 -14.41
N ASP A 207 -0.79 -11.09 -14.03
CA ASP A 207 -0.83 -12.54 -13.80
C ASP A 207 -1.43 -12.90 -12.44
N ILE A 208 -1.41 -11.97 -11.48
CA ILE A 208 -1.90 -12.21 -10.12
C ILE A 208 -3.29 -11.60 -9.81
N VAL A 209 -3.78 -10.68 -10.65
CA VAL A 209 -5.09 -10.06 -10.41
C VAL A 209 -6.22 -11.09 -10.49
N PRO A 210 -7.28 -10.95 -9.67
CA PRO A 210 -8.43 -11.82 -9.74
C PRO A 210 -9.09 -11.81 -11.12
N ARG A 211 -9.53 -12.98 -11.59
CA ARG A 211 -10.15 -13.17 -12.90
C ARG A 211 -11.59 -13.67 -12.79
N ASP A 212 -12.43 -13.24 -13.71
CA ASP A 212 -13.79 -13.75 -13.82
C ASP A 212 -13.79 -15.23 -14.23
N SER A 213 -14.82 -15.97 -13.80
CA SER A 213 -14.90 -17.43 -13.99
C SER A 213 -15.31 -17.87 -15.40
N TRP A 214 -15.78 -16.96 -16.25
CA TRP A 214 -16.39 -17.31 -17.55
C TRP A 214 -15.43 -17.09 -18.72
N TYR A 215 -14.71 -15.98 -18.72
CA TYR A 215 -13.84 -15.51 -19.79
C TYR A 215 -12.39 -15.38 -19.33
N GLY A 216 -12.11 -15.54 -18.03
CA GLY A 216 -10.77 -15.43 -17.48
C GLY A 216 -10.18 -14.03 -17.61
N LYS A 217 -11.02 -13.00 -17.76
CA LYS A 217 -10.54 -11.61 -17.83
C LYS A 217 -10.33 -11.06 -16.43
N PRO A 218 -9.40 -10.10 -16.24
CA PRO A 218 -9.27 -9.39 -14.97
C PRO A 218 -10.62 -8.83 -14.53
N MET A 219 -10.98 -9.05 -13.26
CA MET A 219 -12.23 -8.54 -12.69
C MET A 219 -12.25 -7.01 -12.67
N HIS A 220 -11.09 -6.38 -12.48
CA HIS A 220 -10.93 -4.94 -12.50
C HIS A 220 -9.89 -4.55 -13.54
N PHE A 221 -10.26 -3.66 -14.46
CA PHE A 221 -9.40 -3.29 -15.58
C PHE A 221 -9.70 -1.89 -16.10
N CYS A 222 -8.67 -1.09 -16.33
CA CYS A 222 -8.77 0.22 -16.98
C CYS A 222 -8.35 0.13 -18.44
N HIS A 223 -9.32 0.29 -19.35
CA HIS A 223 -9.07 0.27 -20.80
C HIS A 223 -8.30 1.50 -21.30
N VAL A 224 -8.37 2.64 -20.61
CA VAL A 224 -7.64 3.86 -20.98
C VAL A 224 -6.14 3.67 -20.78
N CYS A 225 -5.76 3.01 -19.69
CA CYS A 225 -4.38 2.83 -19.29
C CYS A 225 -3.82 1.44 -19.60
N ASN A 226 -4.66 0.51 -20.07
CA ASN A 226 -4.36 -0.91 -20.18
C ASN A 226 -3.85 -1.49 -18.84
N TYR A 227 -4.49 -1.11 -17.73
CA TYR A 227 -4.02 -1.39 -16.38
C TYR A 227 -4.94 -2.38 -15.66
N PRO A 228 -4.43 -3.52 -15.16
CA PRO A 228 -5.17 -4.46 -14.32
C PRO A 228 -5.19 -3.99 -12.85
N GLY A 229 -6.35 -4.05 -12.21
CA GLY A 229 -6.50 -3.77 -10.78
C GLY A 229 -6.75 -5.03 -9.98
N TYR A 230 -6.16 -5.10 -8.79
CA TYR A 230 -6.38 -6.24 -7.90
C TYR A 230 -7.78 -6.25 -7.29
N ASP A 231 -8.25 -5.09 -6.84
CA ASP A 231 -9.57 -4.87 -6.24
C ASP A 231 -10.11 -3.49 -6.61
N ASP A 232 -11.33 -3.20 -6.14
CA ASP A 232 -11.99 -1.90 -6.36
C ASP A 232 -11.19 -0.74 -5.76
N TYR A 233 -10.48 -0.97 -4.65
CA TYR A 233 -9.69 0.08 -3.99
C TYR A 233 -8.47 0.47 -4.81
N ASN A 234 -7.72 -0.51 -5.32
CA ASN A 234 -6.60 -0.25 -6.22
C ASN A 234 -7.05 0.44 -7.52
N MET A 235 -8.20 0.04 -8.07
CA MET A 235 -8.77 0.75 -9.21
C MET A 235 -9.18 2.18 -8.88
N LEU A 236 -9.69 2.44 -7.68
CA LEU A 236 -10.00 3.79 -7.23
C LEU A 236 -8.75 4.66 -7.20
N LEU A 237 -7.66 4.17 -6.59
CA LEU A 237 -6.36 4.87 -6.58
C LEU A 237 -5.86 5.15 -8.00
N HIS A 238 -5.89 4.13 -8.87
CA HIS A 238 -5.52 4.28 -10.27
C HIS A 238 -6.32 5.39 -10.97
N ASN A 239 -7.65 5.34 -10.85
CA ASN A 239 -8.54 6.28 -11.54
C ASN A 239 -8.38 7.73 -11.05
N GLN A 240 -7.92 7.93 -9.81
CA GLN A 240 -7.65 9.25 -9.24
C GLN A 240 -6.26 9.80 -9.60
N SER A 241 -5.38 8.96 -10.16
CA SER A 241 -4.01 9.35 -10.50
C SER A 241 -3.96 10.42 -11.59
N GLU A 242 -2.96 11.29 -11.52
CA GLU A 242 -2.71 12.31 -12.54
C GLU A 242 -2.44 11.68 -13.92
N ASP A 243 -1.75 10.55 -13.95
CA ASP A 243 -1.41 9.83 -15.17
C ASP A 243 -2.67 9.26 -15.85
N HIS A 244 -3.60 8.70 -15.08
CA HIS A 244 -4.90 8.28 -15.61
C HIS A 244 -5.68 9.46 -16.19
N HIS A 245 -5.83 10.55 -15.42
CA HIS A 245 -6.53 11.74 -15.90
C HIS A 245 -5.91 12.31 -17.17
N ARG A 246 -4.58 12.33 -17.27
CA ARG A 246 -3.85 12.78 -18.46
C ARG A 246 -4.15 11.91 -19.67
N LYS A 247 -4.05 10.58 -19.54
CA LYS A 247 -4.33 9.63 -20.63
C LYS A 247 -5.80 9.69 -21.07
N LYS A 248 -6.73 9.80 -20.11
CA LYS A 248 -8.16 9.94 -20.38
C LYS A 248 -8.47 11.21 -21.18
N ASN A 249 -7.95 12.36 -20.75
CA ASN A 249 -8.13 13.63 -21.44
C ASN A 249 -7.56 13.59 -22.87
N LEU A 250 -6.44 12.89 -23.08
CA LEU A 250 -5.86 12.71 -24.41
C LEU A 250 -6.75 11.84 -25.30
N ALA A 251 -7.24 10.72 -24.79
CA ALA A 251 -8.15 9.83 -25.51
C ALA A 251 -9.45 10.54 -25.93
N GLU A 252 -10.02 11.35 -25.04
CA GLU A 252 -11.23 12.14 -25.33
C GLU A 252 -11.00 13.19 -26.43
N LYS A 253 -9.84 13.87 -26.41
CA LYS A 253 -9.48 14.82 -27.47
C LYS A 253 -9.31 14.13 -28.83
N MET A 254 -8.63 12.98 -28.86
CA MET A 254 -8.46 12.21 -30.09
C MET A 254 -9.80 11.75 -30.67
N ALA A 255 -10.73 11.27 -29.83
CA ALA A 255 -12.06 10.88 -30.27
C ALA A 255 -12.89 12.06 -30.84
N GLN A 256 -12.75 13.25 -30.25
CA GLN A 256 -13.40 14.47 -30.76
C GLN A 256 -12.81 14.92 -32.10
N GLU A 257 -11.49 14.81 -32.29
CA GLU A 257 -10.83 15.12 -33.56
C GLU A 257 -11.24 14.14 -34.67
N GLU A 258 -11.28 12.84 -34.37
CA GLU A 258 -11.78 11.81 -35.31
C GLU A 258 -13.24 12.05 -35.71
N ASP A 259 -14.12 12.37 -34.77
CA ASP A 259 -15.52 12.71 -35.06
C ASP A 259 -15.60 13.98 -35.93
N CYS A 260 -14.83 15.03 -35.62
CA CYS A 260 -14.77 16.25 -36.42
C CYS A 260 -14.27 15.98 -37.85
N GLU A 261 -13.22 15.17 -38.02
CA GLU A 261 -12.73 14.77 -39.33
C GLU A 261 -13.73 13.89 -40.09
N SER A 262 -14.43 12.99 -39.41
CA SER A 262 -15.46 12.14 -40.02
C SER A 262 -16.59 12.99 -40.61
N ARG A 263 -17.05 14.02 -39.86
CA ARG A 263 -18.06 14.98 -40.30
C ARG A 263 -17.57 15.83 -41.48
N LYS A 264 -16.30 16.24 -41.48
CA LYS A 264 -15.68 16.95 -42.62
C LYS A 264 -15.54 16.09 -43.88
N ARG A 265 -15.24 14.79 -43.72
CA ARG A 265 -15.10 13.84 -44.84
C ARG A 265 -16.44 13.41 -45.43
N ASN A 266 -17.53 13.49 -44.67
CA ASN A 266 -18.84 13.00 -45.10
C ASN A 266 -20.00 13.96 -44.77
N PRO A 267 -20.04 15.17 -45.38
CA PRO A 267 -21.05 16.20 -45.09
C PRO A 267 -22.51 15.82 -45.43
N GLN A 268 -22.74 14.67 -46.09
CA GLN A 268 -24.08 14.17 -46.39
C GLN A 268 -24.80 13.55 -45.17
N VAL A 269 -24.09 13.20 -44.09
CA VAL A 269 -24.69 12.63 -42.88
C VAL A 269 -25.49 13.69 -42.10
N ASP A 270 -25.01 14.94 -42.06
CA ASP A 270 -25.72 16.07 -41.46
C ASP A 270 -26.99 16.44 -42.24
N LEU A 271 -26.93 16.37 -43.58
CA LEU A 271 -28.11 16.58 -44.43
C LEU A 271 -29.18 15.49 -44.24
N PHE A 272 -28.78 14.25 -43.94
CA PHE A 272 -29.72 13.16 -43.67
C PHE A 272 -30.40 13.32 -42.30
N TYR A 273 -29.66 13.76 -41.28
CA TYR A 273 -30.22 14.08 -39.95
C TYR A 273 -31.15 15.30 -39.98
N GLU A 274 -30.81 16.36 -40.69
CA GLU A 274 -31.70 17.53 -40.84
C GLU A 274 -32.97 17.22 -41.66
N ARG A 275 -32.86 16.36 -42.67
CA ARG A 275 -34.00 15.97 -43.51
C ARG A 275 -34.99 15.08 -42.77
N ASN A 276 -34.51 14.21 -41.89
CA ASN A 276 -35.37 13.40 -41.02
C ASN A 276 -36.05 14.23 -39.92
N LYS A 277 -35.35 15.24 -39.35
CA LYS A 277 -35.93 16.14 -38.34
C LYS A 277 -37.05 17.03 -38.90
N LYS A 278 -37.00 17.36 -40.21
CA LYS A 278 -38.06 18.08 -40.93
C LYS A 278 -39.23 17.21 -41.40
N GLN A 279 -39.10 15.88 -41.37
CA GLN A 279 -40.17 14.94 -41.76
C GLN A 279 -40.97 14.40 -40.56
N SER A 280 -40.57 14.72 -39.32
CA SER A 280 -41.27 14.35 -38.08
C SER A 280 -42.02 15.51 -37.42
N LEU A 281 -42.32 16.58 -38.17
CA LEU A 281 -43.22 17.67 -37.79
C LEU A 281 -44.49 17.64 -38.66
#